data_AF-A0A1G9FBZ1-F1
#
_entry.id   AF-A0A1G9FBZ1-F1
#
_cell.length_a   1.000
_cell.length_b   1.000
_cell.length_c   1.000
_cell.angle_alpha   90.00
_cell.angle_beta   90.00
_cell.angle_gamma   90.00
#
_symmetry.space_group_name_H-M   'P 1'
#
loop_
_entity.id
_entity.type
_entity.pdbx_description
1 polymer ?
#
loop_
_entity_poly.entity_id
_entity_poly.type
_entity_poly.pdbx_seq_one_letter_code
_entity_poly.pdbx_strand_id
1 'polypeptide(L)'
;MVTHPFAMAITTGTVADEDMRRYLEQDFQFVDSFTALLGAAVAAADTFEARVPYGTFLGQVATTEEKTYFHRALDELGGRTDAPTEPVTAAFRQLMDDVRASQDYLLIAAVLCVAEWCYLGWASRATEPLPENFVHREWIDLHEGAEFRAWVAFLRGELDRLGAALPAEGGDERRQQVLGVFRRAVELERAFFDMAAGQTR
;
A
#
# COMPACT_ATOMS: atom_id res chain seq x y z
N MET A 1 -10.40 -0.92 -8.44
CA MET A 1 -9.37 -1.55 -7.59
C MET A 1 -10.00 -2.08 -6.29
N VAL A 2 -10.71 -1.29 -5.47
CA VAL A 2 -11.28 -1.80 -4.19
C VAL A 2 -12.34 -2.91 -4.29
N THR A 3 -12.86 -3.17 -5.49
CA THR A 3 -13.78 -4.28 -5.82
C THR A 3 -13.15 -5.24 -6.83
N HIS A 4 -11.82 -5.28 -6.92
CA HIS A 4 -11.13 -6.16 -7.85
C HIS A 4 -11.43 -7.63 -7.50
N PRO A 5 -11.68 -8.51 -8.48
CA PRO A 5 -12.04 -9.91 -8.21
C PRO A 5 -11.07 -10.63 -7.28
N PHE A 6 -9.76 -10.45 -7.47
CA PHE A 6 -8.73 -11.00 -6.58
C PHE A 6 -8.92 -10.56 -5.12
N ALA A 7 -9.06 -9.25 -4.88
CA ALA A 7 -9.24 -8.71 -3.53
C ALA A 7 -10.55 -9.17 -2.87
N MET A 8 -11.63 -9.29 -3.64
CA MET A 8 -12.89 -9.86 -3.12
C MET A 8 -12.78 -11.35 -2.83
N ALA A 9 -11.98 -12.09 -3.60
CA ALA A 9 -11.72 -13.49 -3.31
C ALA A 9 -10.91 -13.68 -2.01
N ILE A 10 -10.05 -12.73 -1.63
CA ILE A 10 -9.41 -12.71 -0.31
C ILE A 10 -10.49 -12.54 0.78
N THR A 11 -11.38 -11.55 0.64
CA THR A 11 -12.39 -11.26 1.68
C THR A 11 -13.38 -12.41 1.91
N THR A 12 -13.62 -13.26 0.91
CA THR A 12 -14.46 -14.46 1.02
C THR A 12 -13.66 -15.75 1.25
N GLY A 13 -12.33 -15.68 1.26
CA GLY A 13 -11.44 -16.84 1.40
C GLY A 13 -11.50 -17.83 0.23
N THR A 14 -11.90 -17.36 -0.96
CA THR A 14 -12.05 -18.18 -2.19
C THR A 14 -10.94 -17.94 -3.21
N VAL A 15 -9.93 -17.12 -2.88
CA VAL A 15 -8.74 -16.95 -3.72
C VAL A 15 -8.00 -18.29 -3.81
N ALA A 16 -7.48 -18.63 -4.99
CA ALA A 16 -6.68 -19.83 -5.17
C ALA A 16 -5.33 -19.66 -4.45
N ASP A 17 -4.85 -20.72 -3.80
CA ASP A 17 -3.56 -20.68 -3.07
C ASP A 17 -2.40 -20.24 -3.97
N GLU A 18 -2.39 -20.62 -5.24
CA GLU A 18 -1.36 -20.17 -6.20
C GLU A 18 -1.38 -18.66 -6.42
N ASP A 19 -2.57 -18.07 -6.53
CA ASP A 19 -2.73 -16.63 -6.74
C ASP A 19 -2.39 -15.85 -5.46
N MET A 20 -2.80 -16.36 -4.29
CA MET A 20 -2.44 -15.77 -3.00
C MET A 20 -0.93 -15.86 -2.75
N ARG A 21 -0.30 -16.99 -3.11
CA ARG A 21 1.16 -17.16 -3.04
C ARG A 21 1.86 -16.16 -3.93
N ARG A 22 1.49 -16.08 -5.21
CA ARG A 22 2.08 -15.14 -6.19
C ARG A 22 1.96 -13.70 -5.69
N TYR A 23 0.81 -13.33 -5.15
CA TYR A 23 0.58 -12.04 -4.53
C TYR A 23 1.54 -11.76 -3.38
N LEU A 24 1.58 -12.63 -2.36
CA LEU A 24 2.42 -12.40 -1.17
C LEU A 24 3.92 -12.44 -1.47
N GLU A 25 4.36 -13.28 -2.41
CA GLU A 25 5.76 -13.32 -2.86
C GLU A 25 6.21 -11.96 -3.42
N GLN A 26 5.33 -11.32 -4.18
CA GLN A 26 5.58 -10.01 -4.77
C GLN A 26 5.34 -8.87 -3.78
N ASP A 27 4.34 -8.98 -2.92
CA ASP A 27 4.00 -7.96 -1.93
C ASP A 27 5.15 -7.79 -0.92
N PHE A 28 5.80 -8.89 -0.54
CA PHE A 28 7.01 -8.86 0.28
C PHE A 28 8.17 -8.06 -0.35
N GLN A 29 8.25 -7.99 -1.69
CA GLN A 29 9.30 -7.21 -2.37
C GLN A 29 9.10 -5.70 -2.23
N PHE A 30 7.92 -5.24 -1.78
CA PHE A 30 7.66 -3.83 -1.51
C PHE A 30 8.14 -3.36 -0.15
N VAL A 31 8.22 -4.26 0.85
CA VAL A 31 8.41 -3.90 2.26
C VAL A 31 9.60 -2.95 2.45
N ASP A 32 10.72 -3.19 1.77
CA ASP A 32 11.91 -2.33 1.86
C ASP A 32 11.68 -0.94 1.22
N SER A 33 11.19 -0.89 -0.02
CA SER A 33 10.89 0.36 -0.73
C SER A 33 9.82 1.18 -0.01
N PHE A 34 8.81 0.52 0.54
CA PHE A 34 7.73 1.14 1.30
C PHE A 34 8.23 1.73 2.63
N THR A 35 9.05 0.96 3.37
CA THR A 35 9.73 1.44 4.59
C THR A 35 10.60 2.67 4.29
N ALA A 36 11.35 2.65 3.19
CA ALA A 36 12.16 3.78 2.78
C ALA A 36 11.32 5.01 2.40
N LEU A 37 10.15 4.83 1.78
CA LEU A 37 9.22 5.90 1.45
C LEU A 37 8.59 6.51 2.72
N LEU A 38 8.25 5.71 3.73
CA LEU A 38 7.82 6.21 5.04
C LEU A 38 8.91 7.06 5.70
N GLY A 39 10.18 6.61 5.65
CA GLY A 39 11.32 7.41 6.11
C GLY A 39 11.46 8.74 5.37
N ALA A 40 11.20 8.75 4.05
CA ALA A 40 11.16 9.97 3.26
C ALA A 40 10.05 10.92 3.69
N ALA A 41 8.88 10.40 4.06
CA ALA A 41 7.78 11.21 4.56
C ALA A 41 8.13 11.89 5.89
N VAL A 42 8.78 11.17 6.82
CA VAL A 42 9.30 11.76 8.07
C VAL A 42 10.30 12.90 7.79
N ALA A 43 11.18 12.71 6.81
CA ALA A 43 12.16 13.71 6.43
C ALA A 43 11.51 14.96 5.78
N ALA A 44 10.59 14.74 4.84
CA ALA A 44 10.02 15.77 3.98
C ALA A 44 8.84 16.55 4.58
N ALA A 45 8.16 16.00 5.60
CA ALA A 45 6.98 16.63 6.20
C ALA A 45 7.24 18.09 6.63
N ASP A 46 6.27 18.97 6.39
CA ASP A 46 6.40 20.42 6.65
C ASP A 46 6.17 20.81 8.12
N THR A 47 5.56 19.93 8.92
CA THR A 47 5.25 20.16 10.34
C THR A 47 5.76 19.04 11.23
N PHE A 48 5.97 19.31 12.51
CA PHE A 48 6.37 18.27 13.47
C PHE A 48 5.20 17.31 13.71
N GLU A 49 3.98 17.84 13.75
CA GLU A 49 2.74 17.12 13.95
C GLU A 49 2.52 16.06 12.87
N ALA A 50 2.79 16.39 11.59
CA ALA A 50 2.72 15.43 10.50
C ALA A 50 3.80 14.34 10.60
N ARG A 51 4.99 14.64 11.14
CA ARG A 51 6.07 13.64 11.32
C ARG A 51 5.70 12.54 12.31
N VAL A 52 4.86 12.84 13.30
CA VAL A 52 4.53 11.89 14.37
C VAL A 52 3.79 10.65 13.84
N PRO A 53 2.68 10.75 13.08
CA PRO A 53 2.05 9.59 12.46
C PRO A 53 2.97 8.80 11.53
N TYR A 54 3.75 9.46 10.65
CA TYR A 54 4.71 8.76 9.80
C TYR A 54 5.77 8.00 10.61
N GLY A 55 6.33 8.61 11.64
CA GLY A 55 7.36 7.99 12.48
C GLY A 55 6.82 6.82 13.29
N THR A 56 5.60 6.94 13.82
CA THR A 56 4.91 5.85 14.52
C THR A 56 4.66 4.69 13.57
N PHE A 57 4.06 4.95 12.40
CA PHE A 57 3.74 3.89 11.44
C PHE A 57 5.00 3.27 10.82
N LEU A 58 6.05 4.05 10.55
CA LEU A 58 7.37 3.53 10.18
C LEU A 58 7.92 2.59 11.26
N GLY A 59 7.83 3.00 12.53
CA GLY A 59 8.24 2.16 13.65
C GLY A 59 7.44 0.85 13.70
N GLN A 60 6.13 0.92 13.48
CA GLN A 60 5.27 -0.24 13.35
C GLN A 60 5.76 -1.12 12.20
N VAL A 61 5.75 -0.68 10.94
CA VAL A 61 6.20 -1.49 9.78
C VAL A 61 7.61 -2.08 9.97
N ALA A 62 8.54 -1.32 10.56
CA ALA A 62 9.91 -1.79 10.79
C ALA A 62 10.04 -2.86 11.88
N THR A 63 9.11 -2.87 12.85
CA THR A 63 9.16 -3.75 14.04
C THR A 63 8.05 -4.80 14.09
N THR A 64 6.99 -4.63 13.32
CA THR A 64 5.78 -5.44 13.41
C THR A 64 5.91 -6.79 12.74
N GLU A 65 4.94 -7.61 13.13
CA GLU A 65 4.62 -8.93 12.65
C GLU A 65 4.38 -9.02 11.15
N GLU A 66 4.37 -7.97 10.33
CA GLU A 66 4.22 -8.11 8.87
C GLU A 66 5.25 -9.07 8.28
N LYS A 67 6.52 -8.94 8.69
CA LYS A 67 7.56 -9.93 8.35
C LYS A 67 7.22 -11.32 8.87
N THR A 68 6.65 -11.41 10.07
CA THR A 68 6.25 -12.68 10.68
C THR A 68 5.05 -13.31 9.95
N TYR A 69 4.08 -12.50 9.52
CA TYR A 69 2.93 -12.89 8.72
C TYR A 69 3.39 -13.35 7.36
N PHE A 70 4.21 -12.57 6.62
CA PHE A 70 4.72 -12.97 5.32
C PHE A 70 5.47 -14.31 5.38
N HIS A 71 6.36 -14.49 6.36
CA HIS A 71 7.06 -15.76 6.54
C HIS A 71 6.09 -16.92 6.81
N ARG A 72 5.16 -16.78 7.77
CA ARG A 72 4.18 -17.82 8.10
C ARG A 72 3.24 -18.14 6.93
N ALA A 73 2.72 -17.12 6.25
CA ALA A 73 1.78 -17.27 5.16
C ALA A 73 2.44 -17.86 3.91
N LEU A 74 3.67 -17.44 3.59
CA LEU A 74 4.43 -18.04 2.49
C LEU A 74 4.83 -19.48 2.81
N ASP A 75 5.20 -19.80 4.06
CA ASP A 75 5.48 -21.19 4.47
C ASP A 75 4.24 -22.08 4.29
N GLU A 76 3.06 -21.61 4.69
CA GLU A 76 1.78 -22.33 4.50
C GLU A 76 1.45 -22.54 3.02
N LEU A 77 1.66 -21.52 2.19
CA LEU A 77 1.35 -21.55 0.76
C LEU A 77 2.44 -22.21 -0.09
N GLY A 78 3.60 -22.57 0.49
CA GLY A 78 4.77 -23.08 -0.24
C GLY A 78 5.47 -22.04 -1.12
N GLY A 79 5.43 -20.76 -0.71
CA GLY A 79 6.08 -19.63 -1.37
C GLY A 79 7.46 -19.27 -0.81
N ARG A 80 7.99 -18.13 -1.26
CA ARG A 80 9.34 -17.66 -0.88
C ARG A 80 9.46 -16.14 -0.83
N THR A 81 10.27 -15.63 0.10
CA THR A 81 10.50 -14.19 0.28
C THR A 81 11.52 -13.58 -0.69
N ASP A 82 12.27 -14.41 -1.43
CA ASP A 82 13.28 -14.02 -2.41
C ASP A 82 12.85 -14.38 -3.85
N ALA A 83 11.55 -14.24 -4.12
CA ALA A 83 11.00 -14.42 -5.46
C ALA A 83 11.52 -13.33 -6.42
N PRO A 84 11.81 -13.66 -7.69
CA PRO A 84 12.11 -12.64 -8.69
C PRO A 84 10.97 -11.63 -8.82
N THR A 85 11.32 -10.35 -8.92
CA THR A 85 10.34 -9.27 -9.03
C THR A 85 9.60 -9.32 -10.38
N GLU A 86 8.27 -9.31 -10.34
CA GLU A 86 7.41 -9.17 -11.52
C GLU A 86 7.48 -7.75 -12.10
N PRO A 87 7.22 -7.54 -13.40
CA PRO A 87 7.34 -6.22 -14.04
C PRO A 87 6.53 -5.11 -13.35
N VAL A 88 5.31 -5.42 -12.89
CA VAL A 88 4.46 -4.45 -12.18
C VAL A 88 5.03 -4.09 -10.81
N THR A 89 5.55 -5.08 -10.07
CA THR A 89 6.22 -4.88 -8.78
C THR A 89 7.45 -3.99 -8.96
N ALA A 90 8.27 -4.24 -9.99
CA ALA A 90 9.43 -3.43 -10.30
C ALA A 90 9.03 -1.99 -10.67
N ALA A 91 7.99 -1.81 -11.49
CA ALA A 91 7.50 -0.50 -11.88
C ALA A 91 6.96 0.32 -10.70
N PHE A 92 6.35 -0.34 -9.71
CA PHE A 92 5.81 0.34 -8.54
C PHE A 92 6.91 0.64 -7.51
N ARG A 93 7.89 -0.25 -7.31
CA ARG A 93 9.11 0.07 -6.56
C ARG A 93 9.84 1.28 -7.16
N GLN A 94 9.96 1.35 -8.49
CA GLN A 94 10.54 2.51 -9.17
C GLN A 94 9.75 3.80 -8.87
N LEU A 95 8.41 3.76 -8.89
CA LEU A 95 7.60 4.92 -8.54
C LEU A 95 7.86 5.39 -7.10
N MET A 96 7.93 4.45 -6.15
CA MET A 96 8.25 4.76 -4.74
C MET A 96 9.65 5.37 -4.63
N ASP A 97 10.62 4.83 -5.35
CA ASP A 97 12.00 5.33 -5.36
C ASP A 97 12.12 6.72 -5.98
N ASP A 98 11.47 6.98 -7.12
CA ASP A 98 11.47 8.28 -7.79
C ASP A 98 10.87 9.36 -6.87
N VAL A 99 9.73 9.05 -6.25
CA VAL A 99 9.04 9.97 -5.34
C VAL A 99 9.84 10.16 -4.05
N ARG A 100 10.42 9.11 -3.48
CA ARG A 100 11.35 9.21 -2.35
C ARG A 100 12.55 10.09 -2.68
N ALA A 101 13.21 9.87 -3.81
CA ALA A 101 14.40 10.61 -4.21
C ALA A 101 14.11 12.10 -4.46
N SER A 102 12.90 12.42 -4.93
CA SER A 102 12.46 13.81 -5.13
C SER A 102 12.35 14.62 -3.83
N GLN A 103 12.19 13.95 -2.67
CA GLN A 103 11.86 14.56 -1.37
C GLN A 103 10.65 15.50 -1.43
N ASP A 104 9.77 15.25 -2.40
CA ASP A 104 8.58 16.03 -2.61
C ASP A 104 7.47 15.51 -1.69
N TYR A 105 7.22 16.25 -0.60
CA TYR A 105 6.32 15.80 0.45
C TYR A 105 4.91 15.47 -0.06
N LEU A 106 4.36 16.29 -0.98
CA LEU A 106 3.02 16.08 -1.50
C LEU A 106 2.94 14.85 -2.41
N LEU A 107 3.98 14.58 -3.20
CA LEU A 107 4.05 13.35 -4.00
C LEU A 107 4.23 12.11 -3.13
N ILE A 108 5.07 12.20 -2.09
CA ILE A 108 5.28 11.11 -1.11
C ILE A 108 3.95 10.76 -0.42
N ALA A 109 3.25 11.76 0.12
CA ALA A 109 1.95 11.57 0.75
C ALA A 109 0.91 10.99 -0.22
N ALA A 110 0.97 11.36 -1.51
CA ALA A 110 0.06 10.83 -2.53
C ALA A 110 0.27 9.34 -2.78
N VAL A 111 1.51 8.89 -2.93
CA VAL A 111 1.82 7.47 -3.15
C VAL A 111 1.48 6.63 -1.93
N LEU A 112 1.86 7.09 -0.71
CA LEU A 112 1.50 6.41 0.54
C LEU A 112 -0.02 6.30 0.70
N CYS A 113 -0.76 7.39 0.46
CA CYS A 113 -2.21 7.37 0.57
C CYS A 113 -2.84 6.39 -0.42
N VAL A 114 -2.34 6.30 -1.65
CA VAL A 114 -2.84 5.30 -2.60
C VAL A 114 -2.59 3.91 -2.07
N ALA A 115 -1.35 3.54 -1.77
CA ALA A 115 -1.01 2.19 -1.31
C ALA A 115 -1.90 1.74 -0.15
N GLU A 116 -2.03 2.57 0.87
CA GLU A 116 -2.70 2.21 2.12
C GLU A 116 -4.22 2.29 2.02
N TRP A 117 -4.75 3.35 1.38
CA TRP A 117 -6.19 3.50 1.25
C TRP A 117 -6.77 2.47 0.29
N CYS A 118 -5.98 2.02 -0.68
CA CYS A 118 -6.40 0.95 -1.56
C CYS A 118 -6.66 -0.33 -0.78
N TYR A 119 -5.77 -0.65 0.16
CA TYR A 119 -5.87 -1.84 1.00
C TYR A 119 -7.02 -1.77 2.00
N LEU A 120 -7.16 -0.65 2.72
CA LEU A 120 -8.34 -0.44 3.57
C LEU A 120 -9.62 -0.56 2.77
N GLY A 121 -9.62 -0.02 1.55
CA GLY A 121 -10.77 -0.01 0.67
C GLY A 121 -11.32 -1.41 0.39
N TRP A 122 -10.47 -2.38 0.03
CA TRP A 122 -10.97 -3.74 -0.20
C TRP A 122 -11.17 -4.51 1.11
N ALA A 123 -10.27 -4.37 2.10
CA ALA A 123 -10.34 -5.12 3.35
C ALA A 123 -11.60 -4.78 4.15
N SER A 124 -12.01 -3.50 4.17
CA SER A 124 -13.23 -3.03 4.85
C SER A 124 -14.54 -3.55 4.24
N ARG A 125 -14.47 -4.34 3.16
CA ARG A 125 -15.64 -4.97 2.52
C ARG A 125 -15.83 -6.41 2.96
N ALA A 126 -14.90 -6.98 3.73
CA ALA A 126 -15.10 -8.27 4.36
C ALA A 126 -16.33 -8.23 5.29
N THR A 127 -17.05 -9.34 5.36
CA THR A 127 -18.25 -9.48 6.20
C THR A 127 -18.07 -10.66 7.12
N GLU A 128 -18.56 -10.54 8.35
CA GLU A 128 -18.50 -11.63 9.32
C GLU A 128 -19.37 -12.84 8.93
N PRO A 129 -18.94 -14.08 9.23
CA PRO A 129 -17.64 -14.41 9.80
C PRO A 129 -16.50 -14.25 8.79
N LEU A 130 -15.34 -13.74 9.22
CA LEU A 130 -14.12 -13.74 8.41
C LEU A 130 -13.68 -15.18 8.03
N PRO A 131 -12.89 -15.36 6.95
CA PRO A 131 -12.40 -16.67 6.55
C PRO A 131 -11.67 -17.44 7.67
N GLU A 132 -11.84 -18.76 7.71
CA GLU A 132 -11.17 -19.61 8.71
C GLU A 132 -9.65 -19.73 8.47
N ASN A 133 -9.21 -19.66 7.21
CA ASN A 133 -7.78 -19.65 6.86
C ASN A 133 -7.11 -18.39 7.41
N PHE A 134 -6.09 -18.55 8.25
CA PHE A 134 -5.37 -17.45 8.87
C PHE A 134 -4.69 -16.54 7.84
N VAL A 135 -4.24 -17.10 6.71
CA VAL A 135 -3.62 -16.33 5.60
C VAL A 135 -4.57 -15.23 5.12
N HIS A 136 -5.86 -15.53 4.98
CA HIS A 136 -6.82 -14.53 4.52
C HIS A 136 -7.28 -13.62 5.66
N ARG A 137 -7.60 -14.20 6.83
CA ARG A 137 -8.12 -13.45 7.98
C ARG A 137 -7.12 -12.44 8.52
N GLU A 138 -5.89 -12.85 8.83
CA GLU A 138 -4.88 -11.95 9.38
C GLU A 138 -4.54 -10.84 8.37
N TRP A 139 -4.56 -11.12 7.07
CA TRP A 139 -4.36 -10.09 6.05
C TRP A 139 -5.46 -9.04 6.01
N ILE A 140 -6.72 -9.46 6.17
CA ILE A 140 -7.86 -8.55 6.30
C ILE A 140 -7.70 -7.70 7.56
N ASP A 141 -7.41 -8.33 8.70
CA ASP A 141 -7.29 -7.66 10.00
C ASP A 141 -6.17 -6.61 10.00
N LEU A 142 -5.02 -6.93 9.40
CA LEU A 142 -3.89 -6.00 9.23
C LEU A 142 -4.29 -4.72 8.49
N HIS A 143 -5.21 -4.83 7.52
CA HIS A 143 -5.61 -3.73 6.64
C HIS A 143 -7.00 -3.14 6.96
N GLU A 144 -7.66 -3.58 8.02
CA GLU A 144 -8.99 -3.10 8.41
C GLU A 144 -9.04 -2.64 9.88
N GLY A 145 -8.07 -3.04 10.70
CA GLY A 145 -8.00 -2.71 12.12
C GLY A 145 -8.02 -1.20 12.42
N ALA A 146 -8.37 -0.86 13.67
CA ALA A 146 -8.54 0.53 14.11
C ALA A 146 -7.29 1.40 13.88
N GLU A 147 -6.09 0.84 14.09
CA GLU A 147 -4.82 1.54 13.85
C GLU A 147 -4.62 1.84 12.37
N PHE A 148 -4.84 0.86 11.50
CA PHE A 148 -4.74 1.03 10.05
C PHE A 148 -5.77 2.02 9.51
N ARG A 149 -7.01 1.98 10.02
CA ARG A 149 -8.06 2.97 9.69
C ARG A 149 -7.65 4.39 10.10
N ALA A 150 -7.06 4.57 11.27
CA ALA A 150 -6.57 5.86 11.73
C ALA A 150 -5.41 6.36 10.87
N TRP A 151 -4.49 5.46 10.48
CA TRP A 151 -3.39 5.75 9.58
C TRP A 151 -3.86 6.23 8.20
N VAL A 152 -4.78 5.49 7.58
CA VAL A 152 -5.36 5.87 6.29
C VAL A 152 -6.16 7.18 6.40
N ALA A 153 -6.87 7.41 7.52
CA ALA A 153 -7.57 8.67 7.75
C ALA A 153 -6.60 9.85 7.85
N PHE A 154 -5.45 9.68 8.51
CA PHE A 154 -4.38 10.67 8.55
C PHE A 154 -3.85 10.98 7.14
N LEU A 155 -3.47 9.97 6.36
CA LEU A 155 -2.94 10.17 4.99
C LEU A 155 -3.90 10.95 4.09
N ARG A 156 -5.20 10.63 4.16
CA ARG A 156 -6.24 11.32 3.39
C ARG A 156 -6.40 12.77 3.85
N GLY A 157 -6.50 13.00 5.15
CA GLY A 157 -6.58 14.35 5.71
C GLY A 157 -5.35 15.19 5.40
N GLU A 158 -4.18 14.57 5.36
CA GLU A 158 -2.92 15.25 5.07
C GLU A 158 -2.81 15.63 3.59
N LEU A 159 -3.29 14.78 2.68
CA LEU A 159 -3.45 15.15 1.28
C LEU A 159 -4.44 16.30 1.09
N ASP A 160 -5.58 16.29 1.79
CA ASP A 160 -6.54 17.39 1.74
C ASP A 160 -5.91 18.70 2.23
N ARG A 161 -5.15 18.66 3.34
CA ARG A 161 -4.43 19.82 3.89
C ARG A 161 -3.40 20.37 2.90
N LEU A 162 -2.52 19.51 2.38
CA LEU A 162 -1.48 19.91 1.43
C LEU A 162 -2.08 20.41 0.11
N GLY A 163 -3.14 19.77 -0.37
CA GLY A 163 -3.84 20.16 -1.59
C GLY A 163 -4.60 21.49 -1.47
N ALA A 164 -5.07 21.84 -0.27
CA ALA A 164 -5.68 23.14 0.02
C ALA A 164 -4.63 24.26 0.18
N ALA A 165 -3.40 23.92 0.57
CA ALA A 165 -2.30 24.87 0.72
C ALA A 165 -1.59 25.23 -0.60
N LEU A 166 -2.00 24.65 -1.73
CA LEU A 166 -1.43 24.98 -3.03
C LEU A 166 -1.69 26.47 -3.38
N PRO A 167 -0.67 27.18 -3.91
CA PRO A 167 -0.79 28.60 -4.24
C PRO A 167 -1.74 28.85 -5.41
N ALA A 168 -2.32 30.05 -5.50
CA ALA A 168 -3.20 30.42 -6.61
C ALA A 168 -2.46 30.42 -7.96
N GLU A 169 -1.23 30.92 -7.98
CA GLU A 169 -0.36 30.87 -9.16
C GLU A 169 0.41 29.54 -9.17
N GLY A 170 0.34 28.79 -10.28
CA GLY A 170 1.03 27.50 -10.44
C GLY A 170 0.41 26.32 -9.66
N GLY A 171 -0.55 26.55 -8.76
CA GLY A 171 -1.20 25.49 -7.98
C GLY A 171 -1.95 24.47 -8.83
N ASP A 172 -2.55 24.89 -9.95
CA ASP A 172 -3.26 23.98 -10.86
C ASP A 172 -2.31 23.02 -11.57
N GLU A 173 -1.18 23.50 -12.08
CA GLU A 173 -0.15 22.65 -12.69
C GLU A 173 0.39 21.66 -11.68
N ARG A 174 0.66 22.15 -10.46
CA ARG A 174 1.11 21.31 -9.35
C ARG A 174 0.08 20.26 -8.97
N ARG A 175 -1.20 20.62 -8.92
CA ARG A 175 -2.31 19.68 -8.67
C ARG A 175 -2.37 18.61 -9.76
N GLN A 176 -2.20 18.97 -11.03
CA GLN A 176 -2.17 18.00 -12.13
C GLN A 176 -0.98 17.03 -12.03
N GLN A 177 0.19 17.52 -11.63
CA GLN A 177 1.36 16.66 -11.39
C GLN A 177 1.06 15.61 -10.30
N VAL A 178 0.52 16.05 -9.17
CA VAL A 178 0.17 15.17 -8.03
C VAL A 178 -0.92 14.17 -8.44
N LEU A 179 -1.93 14.62 -9.19
CA LEU A 179 -2.97 13.74 -9.74
C LEU A 179 -2.39 12.72 -10.72
N GLY A 180 -1.38 13.08 -11.51
CA GLY A 180 -0.67 12.16 -12.39
C GLY A 180 0.00 11.03 -11.62
N VAL A 181 0.74 11.36 -10.56
CA VAL A 181 1.37 10.37 -9.67
C VAL A 181 0.34 9.52 -8.94
N PHE A 182 -0.72 10.13 -8.40
CA PHE A 182 -1.81 9.41 -7.74
C PHE A 182 -2.48 8.41 -8.68
N ARG A 183 -2.82 8.82 -9.91
CA ARG A 183 -3.41 7.93 -10.92
C ARG A 183 -2.45 6.80 -11.28
N ARG A 184 -1.16 7.11 -11.47
CA ARG A 184 -0.15 6.10 -11.78
C ARG A 184 -0.03 5.05 -10.68
N ALA A 185 -0.05 5.46 -9.41
CA ALA A 185 -0.07 4.53 -8.29
C ALA A 185 -1.34 3.65 -8.30
N VAL A 186 -2.52 4.22 -8.54
CA VAL A 186 -3.79 3.44 -8.62
C VAL A 186 -3.79 2.46 -9.78
N GLU A 187 -3.21 2.83 -10.93
CA GLU A 187 -3.04 1.94 -12.07
C GLU A 187 -2.11 0.76 -11.76
N LEU A 188 -1.02 1.03 -11.03
CA LEU A 188 -0.08 0.01 -10.59
C LEU A 188 -0.71 -0.93 -9.56
N GLU A 189 -1.44 -0.41 -8.57
CA GLU A 189 -2.24 -1.22 -7.63
C GLU A 189 -3.20 -2.16 -8.35
N ARG A 190 -3.92 -1.65 -9.35
CA ARG A 190 -4.81 -2.49 -10.16
C ARG A 190 -4.02 -3.55 -10.93
N ALA A 191 -2.92 -3.16 -11.59
CA ALA A 191 -2.10 -4.09 -12.35
C ALA A 191 -1.42 -5.14 -11.45
N PHE A 192 -1.16 -4.80 -10.18
CA PHE A 192 -0.63 -5.71 -9.18
C PHE A 192 -1.64 -6.82 -8.87
N PHE A 193 -2.91 -6.48 -8.68
CA PHE A 193 -3.98 -7.47 -8.53
C PHE A 193 -4.30 -8.24 -9.82
N ASP A 194 -4.17 -7.62 -11.00
CA ASP A 194 -4.28 -8.33 -12.29
C ASP A 194 -3.18 -9.42 -12.36
N MET A 195 -1.93 -9.06 -12.04
CA MET A 195 -0.78 -9.99 -11.99
C MET A 195 -1.02 -11.12 -10.98
N ALA A 196 -1.49 -10.80 -9.77
CA ALA A 196 -1.80 -11.77 -8.74
C ALA A 196 -2.83 -12.81 -9.21
N ALA A 197 -3.86 -12.38 -9.94
CA ALA A 197 -4.90 -13.24 -10.51
C ALA A 197 -4.47 -14.03 -11.77
N GLY A 198 -3.18 -13.99 -12.14
CA GLY A 198 -2.68 -14.64 -13.36
C GLY A 198 -3.17 -13.98 -14.65
N GLN A 199 -3.69 -12.75 -14.58
CA GLN A 199 -4.16 -12.00 -15.75
C GLN A 199 -3.02 -11.15 -16.29
N THR A 200 -2.24 -11.71 -17.22
CA THR A 200 -1.28 -10.92 -17.97
C THR A 200 -2.04 -10.06 -18.98
N ARG A 201 -1.95 -8.72 -18.88
CA ARG A 201 -2.43 -7.81 -19.93
C ARG A 201 -1.57 -7.88 -21.17
#